data_AF-A0A1G4P1Z3-F1
#
_entry.id   AF-A0A1G4P1Z3-F1
#
_cell.length_a   1.000
_cell.length_b   1.000
_cell.length_c   1.000
_cell.angle_alpha   90.00
_cell.angle_beta   90.00
_cell.angle_gamma   90.00
#
_symmetry.space_group_name_H-M   'P 1'
#
loop_
_entity.id
_entity.type
_entity.pdbx_description
1 polymer ?
#
loop_
_entity_poly.entity_id
_entity_poly.type
_entity_poly.pdbx_seq_one_letter_code
_entity_poly.pdbx_strand_id
1 'polypeptide(L)'
;MNWLSFFHVLLFLAIAPPKSQSNNKENTENLIKLYMLYDLTNNLPKELEIINKIKNFNLEQYYLLITKYYLKIKKYKEADNFFKKINKKKIKNQKIKTEIISLKLRINEDHINEEEIKKILNNEKNIDVKIIYQIFNLIKFKNKKLATQIKNIILTNYPKSIYSYKIKRNE
;
A
#
# COMPACT_ATOMS: atom_id res chain seq x y z
N MET A 1 55.50 -20.64 11.03
CA MET A 1 54.40 -21.48 10.48
C MET A 1 53.07 -20.72 10.52
N ASN A 2 52.95 -19.58 9.81
CA ASN A 2 51.69 -18.79 9.81
C ASN A 2 51.45 -17.98 8.52
N TRP A 3 52.31 -18.10 7.49
CA TRP A 3 52.17 -17.29 6.28
C TRP A 3 51.19 -17.87 5.26
N LEU A 4 51.08 -19.21 5.20
CA LEU A 4 50.09 -19.91 4.36
C LEU A 4 48.63 -19.61 4.78
N SER A 5 48.38 -19.39 6.07
CA SER A 5 47.05 -19.04 6.59
C SER A 5 46.57 -17.67 6.05
N PHE A 6 47.47 -16.70 5.95
CA PHE A 6 47.14 -15.35 5.49
C PHE A 6 46.74 -15.32 4.00
N PHE A 7 47.44 -16.08 3.16
CA PHE A 7 47.11 -16.20 1.74
C PHE A 7 45.76 -16.88 1.50
N HIS A 8 45.39 -17.87 2.31
CA HIS A 8 44.08 -18.53 2.20
C HIS A 8 42.92 -17.61 2.60
N VAL A 9 43.11 -16.75 3.61
CA VAL A 9 42.11 -15.73 4.00
C VAL A 9 41.97 -14.64 2.92
N LEU A 10 43.09 -14.20 2.33
CA LEU A 10 43.07 -13.19 1.25
C LEU A 10 42.40 -13.71 -0.03
N LEU A 11 42.64 -14.98 -0.38
CA LEU A 11 41.99 -15.64 -1.51
C LEU A 11 40.47 -15.75 -1.31
N PHE A 12 40.03 -16.03 -0.07
CA PHE A 12 38.60 -16.08 0.27
C PHE A 12 37.91 -14.71 0.17
N LEU A 13 38.62 -13.63 0.50
CA LEU A 13 38.14 -12.25 0.32
C LEU A 13 38.11 -11.81 -1.15
N ALA A 14 39.00 -12.34 -2.00
CA ALA A 14 39.03 -12.03 -3.43
C ALA A 14 37.96 -12.78 -4.25
N ILE A 15 37.54 -13.98 -3.79
CA ILE A 15 36.56 -14.82 -4.50
C ILE A 15 35.12 -14.57 -4.05
N ALA A 16 34.91 -13.97 -2.87
CA ALA A 16 33.58 -13.56 -2.44
C ALA A 16 33.24 -12.19 -3.07
N PRO A 17 32.43 -12.12 -4.15
CA PRO A 17 31.98 -10.83 -4.63
C PRO A 17 31.27 -10.12 -3.47
N PRO A 18 31.53 -8.82 -3.23
CA PRO A 18 30.77 -8.08 -2.25
C PRO A 18 29.30 -8.25 -2.62
N LYS A 19 28.49 -8.78 -1.69
CA LYS A 19 27.04 -8.92 -1.86
C LYS A 19 26.55 -7.61 -2.46
N SER A 20 26.13 -7.66 -3.72
CA SER A 20 25.82 -6.52 -4.57
C SER A 20 24.59 -5.80 -4.04
N GLN A 21 24.77 -5.03 -2.97
CA GLN A 21 23.69 -4.31 -2.32
C GLN A 21 23.21 -3.14 -3.19
N SER A 22 24.06 -2.63 -4.10
CA SER A 22 23.67 -1.60 -5.08
C SER A 22 22.72 -2.14 -6.15
N ASN A 23 23.01 -3.28 -6.78
CA ASN A 23 22.16 -3.88 -7.83
C ASN A 23 20.74 -4.19 -7.32
N ASN A 24 20.58 -4.65 -6.08
CA ASN A 24 19.26 -5.03 -5.55
C ASN A 24 18.30 -3.83 -5.42
N LYS A 25 18.83 -2.65 -5.09
CA LYS A 25 18.01 -1.44 -4.95
C LYS A 25 17.53 -0.96 -6.32
N GLU A 26 18.45 -0.88 -7.29
CA GLU A 26 18.14 -0.50 -8.67
C GLU A 26 17.16 -1.49 -9.32
N ASN A 27 17.36 -2.79 -9.11
CA ASN A 27 16.45 -3.84 -9.57
C ASN A 27 15.04 -3.70 -8.97
N THR A 28 14.93 -3.35 -7.68
CA THR A 28 13.63 -3.15 -7.02
C THR A 28 12.91 -1.92 -7.57
N GLU A 29 13.63 -0.82 -7.79
CA GLU A 29 13.06 0.40 -8.36
C GLU A 29 12.56 0.17 -9.80
N ASN A 30 13.32 -0.56 -10.61
CA ASN A 30 12.92 -0.92 -11.97
C ASN A 30 11.67 -1.83 -11.99
N LEU A 31 11.60 -2.81 -11.08
CA LEU A 31 10.40 -3.64 -10.92
C LEU A 31 9.18 -2.81 -10.51
N ILE A 32 9.34 -1.82 -9.62
CA ILE A 32 8.25 -0.93 -9.22
C ILE A 32 7.77 -0.07 -10.40
N LYS A 33 8.70 0.48 -11.21
CA LYS A 33 8.35 1.25 -12.42
C LYS A 33 7.58 0.39 -13.43
N LEU A 34 8.03 -0.84 -13.68
CA LEU A 34 7.33 -1.78 -14.55
C LEU A 34 5.94 -2.14 -14.01
N TYR A 35 5.81 -2.37 -12.71
CA TYR A 35 4.51 -2.56 -12.07
C TYR A 35 3.57 -1.37 -12.33
N MET A 36 4.04 -0.13 -12.13
CA MET A 36 3.23 1.06 -12.37
C MET A 36 2.76 1.15 -13.83
N LEU A 37 3.63 0.83 -14.79
CA LEU A 37 3.28 0.82 -16.21
C LEU A 37 2.18 -0.22 -16.52
N TYR A 38 2.30 -1.44 -15.98
CA TYR A 38 1.31 -2.49 -16.21
C TYR A 38 -0.01 -2.24 -15.48
N ASP A 39 0.03 -1.62 -14.30
CA ASP A 39 -1.17 -1.17 -13.59
C ASP A 39 -1.93 -0.11 -14.42
N LEU A 40 -1.21 0.88 -14.94
CA LEU A 40 -1.75 1.95 -15.79
C LEU A 40 -2.36 1.43 -17.11
N THR A 41 -1.69 0.47 -17.75
CA THR A 41 -2.16 -0.15 -19.00
C THR A 41 -3.18 -1.27 -18.78
N ASN A 42 -3.56 -1.53 -17.52
CA ASN A 42 -4.48 -2.60 -17.11
C ASN A 42 -4.07 -4.00 -17.63
N ASN A 43 -2.77 -4.24 -17.80
CA ASN A 43 -2.24 -5.52 -18.26
C ASN A 43 -2.09 -6.49 -17.06
N LEU A 44 -3.21 -7.09 -16.65
CA LEU A 44 -3.29 -7.94 -15.46
C LEU A 44 -2.28 -9.11 -15.43
N PRO A 45 -2.00 -9.84 -16.53
CA PRO A 45 -1.01 -10.92 -16.51
C PRO A 45 0.41 -10.40 -16.21
N LYS A 46 0.82 -9.31 -16.88
CA LYS A 46 2.15 -8.72 -16.67
C LYS A 46 2.26 -8.05 -15.31
N GLU A 47 1.20 -7.40 -14.85
CA GLU A 47 1.12 -6.84 -13.50
C GLU A 47 1.40 -7.93 -12.45
N LEU A 48 0.73 -9.08 -12.53
CA LEU A 48 0.91 -10.20 -11.60
C LEU A 48 2.32 -10.81 -11.69
N GLU A 49 2.87 -10.96 -12.90
CA GLU A 49 4.23 -11.47 -13.12
C GLU A 49 5.26 -10.60 -12.37
N ILE A 50 5.16 -9.27 -12.52
CA ILE A 50 6.06 -8.33 -11.86
C ILE A 50 5.86 -8.32 -10.34
N ILE A 51 4.62 -8.34 -9.86
CA ILE A 51 4.32 -8.43 -8.42
C ILE A 51 5.00 -9.66 -7.80
N ASN A 52 4.90 -10.83 -8.44
CA ASN A 52 5.53 -12.05 -7.93
C ASN A 52 7.05 -11.96 -7.90
N LYS A 53 7.70 -11.26 -8.84
CA LYS A 53 9.15 -11.01 -8.79
C LYS A 53 9.54 -10.15 -7.58
N ILE A 54 8.72 -9.17 -7.20
CA ILE A 54 8.98 -8.28 -6.04
C ILE A 54 9.01 -9.07 -4.72
N LYS A 55 8.30 -10.20 -4.60
CA LYS A 55 8.26 -11.05 -3.40
C LYS A 55 9.64 -11.38 -2.84
N ASN A 56 10.61 -11.62 -3.71
CA ASN A 56 11.97 -12.02 -3.33
C ASN A 56 12.83 -10.86 -2.81
N PHE A 57 12.42 -9.61 -3.05
CA PHE A 57 13.16 -8.41 -2.69
C PHE A 57 12.52 -7.67 -1.51
N ASN A 58 11.19 -7.54 -1.53
CA ASN A 58 10.44 -6.82 -0.51
C ASN A 58 9.07 -7.43 -0.27
N LEU A 59 8.97 -8.23 0.79
CA LEU A 59 7.77 -8.99 1.12
C LEU A 59 6.58 -8.09 1.52
N GLU A 60 6.83 -6.99 2.24
CA GLU A 60 5.75 -6.06 2.64
C GLU A 60 5.19 -5.34 1.42
N GLN A 61 6.06 -4.91 0.50
CA GLN A 61 5.64 -4.31 -0.77
C GLN A 61 4.86 -5.32 -1.61
N TYR A 62 5.33 -6.57 -1.67
CA TYR A 62 4.61 -7.66 -2.34
C TYR A 62 3.19 -7.82 -1.79
N TYR A 63 3.02 -7.92 -0.46
CA TYR A 63 1.70 -8.06 0.15
C TYR A 63 0.79 -6.87 -0.12
N LEU A 64 1.32 -5.64 -0.13
CA LEU A 64 0.56 -4.45 -0.50
C LEU A 64 0.07 -4.52 -1.96
N LEU A 65 0.98 -4.81 -2.90
CA LEU A 65 0.68 -4.82 -4.33
C LEU A 65 -0.25 -5.98 -4.72
N ILE A 66 -0.02 -7.17 -4.18
CA ILE A 66 -0.88 -8.33 -4.48
C ILE A 66 -2.29 -8.15 -3.89
N THR A 67 -2.42 -7.48 -2.75
CA THR A 67 -3.73 -7.11 -2.19
C THR A 67 -4.48 -6.16 -3.14
N LYS A 68 -3.79 -5.14 -3.67
CA LYS A 68 -4.35 -4.21 -4.66
C LYS A 68 -4.80 -4.94 -5.92
N TYR A 69 -3.97 -5.85 -6.42
CA TYR A 69 -4.27 -6.67 -7.59
C TYR A 69 -5.55 -7.48 -7.39
N TYR A 70 -5.67 -8.22 -6.28
CA TYR A 70 -6.88 -9.01 -6.01
C TYR A 70 -8.14 -8.17 -5.84
N LEU A 71 -8.04 -6.98 -5.22
CA LEU A 71 -9.16 -6.04 -5.18
C LEU A 71 -9.57 -5.54 -6.57
N LYS A 72 -8.59 -5.25 -7.45
CA LYS A 72 -8.82 -4.80 -8.83
C LYS A 72 -9.64 -5.82 -9.61
N ILE A 73 -9.39 -7.12 -9.40
CA ILE A 73 -10.14 -8.22 -10.03
C ILE A 73 -11.31 -8.75 -9.16
N LYS A 74 -11.74 -7.99 -8.14
CA LYS A 74 -12.89 -8.29 -7.26
C LYS A 74 -12.79 -9.63 -6.49
N LYS A 75 -11.58 -10.12 -6.24
CA LYS A 75 -11.30 -11.29 -5.42
C LYS A 75 -11.07 -10.89 -3.96
N TYR A 76 -12.16 -10.51 -3.28
CA TYR A 76 -12.10 -9.91 -1.95
C TYR A 76 -11.55 -10.84 -0.87
N LYS A 77 -11.85 -12.15 -0.93
CA LYS A 77 -11.37 -13.14 0.03
C LYS A 77 -9.85 -13.31 -0.06
N GLU A 78 -9.32 -13.40 -1.27
CA GLU A 78 -7.89 -13.47 -1.52
C GLU A 78 -7.20 -12.16 -1.12
N ALA A 79 -7.80 -11.01 -1.44
CA ALA A 79 -7.28 -9.72 -1.01
C ALA A 79 -7.17 -9.63 0.52
N ASP A 80 -8.21 -10.03 1.27
CA ASP A 80 -8.19 -10.04 2.75
C ASP A 80 -7.10 -10.98 3.30
N ASN A 81 -6.97 -12.17 2.71
CA ASN A 81 -5.94 -13.13 3.11
C ASN A 81 -4.52 -12.59 2.95
N PHE A 82 -4.24 -11.83 1.89
CA PHE A 82 -2.93 -11.19 1.71
C PHE A 82 -2.78 -9.93 2.56
N PHE A 83 -3.84 -9.14 2.73
CA PHE A 83 -3.84 -7.95 3.57
C PHE A 83 -3.46 -8.27 5.02
N LYS A 84 -3.98 -9.38 5.56
CA LYS A 84 -3.66 -9.88 6.91
C LYS A 84 -2.18 -10.22 7.11
N LYS A 85 -1.43 -10.49 6.04
CA LYS A 85 0.00 -10.81 6.09
C LYS A 85 0.90 -9.56 6.17
N ILE A 86 0.35 -8.36 5.93
CA ILE A 86 1.10 -7.11 6.02
C ILE A 86 1.49 -6.83 7.47
N ASN A 87 2.78 -6.72 7.76
CA ASN A 87 3.27 -6.38 9.09
C ASN A 87 3.21 -4.87 9.30
N LYS A 88 2.04 -4.40 9.76
CA LYS A 88 1.77 -2.98 10.03
C LYS A 88 2.79 -2.31 10.96
N LYS A 89 3.42 -3.06 11.88
CA LYS A 89 4.43 -2.51 12.82
C LYS A 89 5.74 -2.11 12.12
N LYS A 90 6.10 -2.76 11.01
CA LYS A 90 7.32 -2.43 10.25
C LYS A 90 7.16 -1.20 9.36
N ILE A 91 5.92 -0.75 9.14
CA ILE A 91 5.62 0.29 8.16
C ILE A 91 5.67 1.66 8.84
N LYS A 92 6.79 2.36 8.61
CA LYS A 92 7.00 3.73 9.14
C LYS A 92 6.46 4.81 8.19
N ASN A 93 6.45 4.55 6.88
CA ASN A 93 6.07 5.55 5.87
C ASN A 93 4.55 5.86 5.92
N GLN A 94 4.22 7.15 6.12
CA GLN A 94 2.84 7.62 6.23
C GLN A 94 2.01 7.33 4.96
N LYS A 95 2.58 7.47 3.77
CA LYS A 95 1.89 7.17 2.51
C LYS A 95 1.44 5.71 2.42
N ILE A 96 2.28 4.79 2.90
CA ILE A 96 1.94 3.36 2.92
C ILE A 96 0.89 3.08 4.01
N LYS A 97 0.98 3.73 5.18
CA LYS A 97 -0.06 3.62 6.21
C LYS A 97 -1.43 4.06 5.68
N THR A 98 -1.48 5.20 4.99
CA THR A 98 -2.70 5.68 4.32
C THR A 98 -3.23 4.64 3.33
N GLU A 99 -2.37 4.08 2.47
CA GLU A 99 -2.81 3.06 1.51
C GLU A 99 -3.37 1.81 2.21
N ILE A 100 -2.76 1.36 3.31
CA ILE A 100 -3.26 0.23 4.12
C ILE A 100 -4.65 0.51 4.70
N ILE A 101 -4.90 1.73 5.19
CA ILE A 101 -6.24 2.12 5.65
C ILE A 101 -7.22 2.10 4.48
N SER A 102 -6.83 2.64 3.31
CA SER A 102 -7.67 2.61 2.11
C SER A 102 -8.03 1.17 1.69
N LEU A 103 -7.07 0.24 1.74
CA LEU A 103 -7.30 -1.17 1.43
C LEU A 103 -8.23 -1.83 2.44
N LYS A 104 -8.04 -1.61 3.74
CA LYS A 104 -8.94 -2.13 4.79
C LYS A 104 -10.39 -1.70 4.51
N LEU A 105 -10.58 -0.42 4.19
CA LEU A 105 -11.89 0.14 3.88
C LEU A 105 -12.55 -0.49 2.64
N ARG A 106 -11.77 -0.82 1.60
CA ARG A 106 -12.32 -1.50 0.38
C ARG A 106 -12.64 -2.96 0.64
N ILE A 107 -11.79 -3.67 1.37
CA ILE A 107 -12.01 -5.07 1.73
C ILE A 107 -13.29 -5.21 2.56
N ASN A 108 -13.54 -4.26 3.47
CA ASN A 108 -14.69 -4.28 4.37
C ASN A 108 -15.85 -3.39 3.90
N GLU A 109 -15.92 -3.00 2.62
CA GLU A 109 -16.91 -2.04 2.12
C GLU A 109 -18.35 -2.42 2.51
N ASP A 110 -18.69 -3.71 2.44
CA ASP A 110 -20.02 -4.21 2.78
C ASP A 110 -20.27 -4.32 4.30
N HIS A 111 -19.23 -4.60 5.08
CA HIS A 111 -19.34 -5.04 6.49
C HIS A 111 -18.84 -4.01 7.52
N ILE A 112 -18.30 -2.87 7.07
CA ILE A 112 -17.73 -1.87 7.97
C ILE A 112 -18.83 -1.23 8.85
N ASN A 113 -18.59 -1.22 10.16
CA ASN A 113 -19.52 -0.66 11.14
C ASN A 113 -19.11 0.75 11.62
N GLU A 114 -20.02 1.43 12.31
CA GLU A 114 -19.80 2.80 12.80
C GLU A 114 -18.64 2.90 13.80
N GLU A 115 -18.45 1.89 14.67
CA GLU A 115 -17.38 1.90 15.66
C GLU A 115 -15.99 1.81 15.02
N GLU A 116 -15.81 0.96 14.01
CA GLU A 116 -14.57 0.88 13.25
C GLU A 116 -14.23 2.20 12.56
N ILE A 117 -15.26 2.88 12.03
CA ILE A 117 -15.10 4.19 11.40
C ILE A 117 -14.69 5.25 12.42
N LYS A 118 -15.35 5.29 13.59
CA LYS A 118 -14.95 6.19 14.68
C LYS A 118 -13.53 5.93 15.16
N LYS A 119 -13.12 4.65 15.26
CA LYS A 119 -11.73 4.31 15.61
C LYS A 119 -10.73 4.83 14.58
N ILE A 120 -11.03 4.73 13.28
CA ILE A 120 -10.17 5.28 12.23
C ILE A 120 -10.10 6.80 12.35
N LEU A 121 -11.24 7.47 12.52
CA LEU A 121 -11.34 8.93 12.62
C LEU A 121 -10.65 9.51 13.87
N ASN A 122 -10.72 8.81 15.00
CA ASN A 122 -10.19 9.30 16.27
C ASN A 122 -8.70 9.00 16.48
N ASN A 123 -8.16 7.95 15.86
CA ASN A 123 -6.81 7.48 16.16
C ASN A 123 -5.68 8.22 15.42
N GLU A 124 -5.99 9.06 14.44
CA GLU A 124 -4.95 9.76 13.67
C GLU A 124 -5.25 11.26 13.59
N LYS A 125 -4.44 12.08 14.29
CA LYS A 125 -4.49 13.55 14.18
C LYS A 125 -4.24 14.06 12.74
N ASN A 126 -3.79 13.20 11.83
CA ASN A 126 -3.40 13.52 10.45
C ASN A 126 -3.95 12.49 9.44
N ILE A 127 -5.26 12.19 9.50
CA ILE A 127 -5.89 11.32 8.50
C ILE A 127 -5.85 12.01 7.14
N ASP A 128 -5.37 11.28 6.14
CA ASP A 128 -5.39 11.75 4.76
C ASP A 128 -6.84 11.99 4.29
N VAL A 129 -7.07 13.13 3.66
CA VAL A 129 -8.37 13.53 3.11
C VAL A 129 -8.99 12.45 2.21
N LYS A 130 -8.17 11.71 1.46
CA LYS A 130 -8.63 10.57 0.63
C LYS A 130 -9.37 9.52 1.45
N ILE A 131 -8.90 9.22 2.66
CA ILE A 131 -9.53 8.27 3.57
C ILE A 131 -10.86 8.82 4.07
N ILE A 132 -10.91 10.10 4.44
CA ILE A 132 -12.14 10.74 4.92
C ILE A 132 -13.22 10.69 3.83
N TYR A 133 -12.88 10.97 2.57
CA TYR A 133 -13.80 10.82 1.44
C TYR A 133 -14.24 9.38 1.20
N GLN A 134 -13.31 8.43 1.29
CA GLN A 134 -13.63 7.03 1.12
C GLN A 134 -14.64 6.57 2.18
N ILE A 135 -14.42 6.94 3.45
CA ILE A 135 -15.35 6.67 4.54
C ILE A 135 -16.72 7.32 4.26
N PHE A 136 -16.74 8.60 3.89
CA PHE A 136 -18.00 9.30 3.55
C PHE A 136 -18.80 8.55 2.48
N ASN A 137 -18.14 8.08 1.42
CA ASN A 137 -18.79 7.32 0.36
C ASN A 137 -19.35 5.97 0.82
N LEU A 138 -18.69 5.31 1.78
CA LEU A 138 -19.16 4.06 2.36
C LEU A 138 -20.42 4.27 3.23
N ILE A 139 -20.49 5.38 3.97
CA ILE A 139 -21.56 5.60 4.95
C ILE A 139 -22.72 6.45 4.47
N LYS A 140 -22.58 7.22 3.38
CA LYS A 140 -23.61 8.19 2.94
C LYS A 140 -25.00 7.57 2.77
N PHE A 141 -25.06 6.30 2.39
CA PHE A 141 -26.31 5.56 2.22
C PHE A 141 -26.64 4.62 3.38
N LYS A 142 -25.67 4.31 4.25
CA LYS A 142 -25.82 3.39 5.39
C LYS A 142 -26.19 4.10 6.69
N ASN A 143 -25.70 5.32 6.92
CA ASN A 143 -25.92 6.06 8.16
C ASN A 143 -25.88 7.59 7.93
N LYS A 144 -27.06 8.21 7.81
CA LYS A 144 -27.21 9.64 7.49
C LYS A 144 -26.64 10.56 8.57
N LYS A 145 -26.75 10.19 9.86
CA LYS A 145 -26.25 10.99 10.98
C LYS A 145 -24.72 11.06 10.96
N LEU A 146 -24.05 9.91 10.87
CA LEU A 146 -22.60 9.84 10.78
C LEU A 146 -22.08 10.48 9.48
N ALA A 147 -22.77 10.27 8.36
CA ALA A 147 -22.45 10.92 7.09
C ALA A 147 -22.46 12.45 7.19
N THR A 148 -23.40 13.01 7.94
CA THR A 148 -23.49 14.45 8.17
C THR A 148 -22.33 14.96 9.03
N GLN A 149 -21.97 14.22 10.09
CA GLN A 149 -20.81 14.55 10.92
C GLN A 149 -19.51 14.54 10.10
N ILE A 150 -19.28 13.51 9.28
CA ILE A 150 -18.09 13.45 8.42
C ILE A 150 -18.12 14.55 7.36
N LYS A 151 -19.28 14.82 6.75
CA LYS A 151 -19.43 15.94 5.81
C LYS A 151 -19.01 17.27 6.45
N ASN A 152 -19.41 17.52 7.70
CA ASN A 152 -19.00 18.71 8.44
C ASN A 152 -17.49 18.72 8.69
N ILE A 153 -16.88 17.61 9.10
CA ILE A 153 -15.41 17.50 9.26
C ILE A 153 -14.69 17.85 7.95
N ILE A 154 -15.14 17.34 6.81
CA ILE A 154 -14.55 17.65 5.50
C ILE A 154 -14.72 19.13 5.17
N LEU A 155 -15.91 19.70 5.37
CA LEU A 155 -16.20 21.11 5.08
C LEU A 155 -15.37 22.06 5.95
N THR A 156 -15.22 21.77 7.24
CA THR A 156 -14.49 22.60 8.20
C THR A 156 -12.98 22.52 7.99
N ASN A 157 -12.44 21.31 7.84
CA ASN A 157 -10.99 21.12 7.82
C ASN A 157 -10.38 21.16 6.41
N TYR A 158 -11.19 20.90 5.37
CA TYR A 158 -10.71 20.77 3.99
C TYR A 158 -11.62 21.45 2.96
N PRO A 159 -11.97 22.73 3.12
CA PRO A 159 -12.98 23.42 2.30
C PRO A 159 -12.61 23.47 0.80
N LYS A 160 -11.32 23.56 0.45
CA LYS A 160 -10.84 23.56 -0.96
C LYS A 160 -10.81 22.17 -1.61
N SER A 161 -10.88 21.09 -0.84
CA SER A 161 -10.77 19.71 -1.35
C SER A 161 -12.07 19.16 -1.94
N ILE A 162 -13.23 19.68 -1.50
CA ILE A 162 -14.56 19.26 -1.98
C ILE A 162 -14.77 19.73 -3.42
N TYR A 163 -14.32 20.94 -3.73
CA TYR A 163 -14.44 21.51 -5.07
C TYR A 163 -13.46 20.86 -6.06
N SER A 164 -12.22 20.54 -5.64
CA SER A 164 -11.24 19.92 -6.53
C SER A 164 -11.50 18.44 -6.85
N TYR A 165 -12.12 17.67 -5.95
CA TYR A 165 -12.53 16.29 -6.25
C TYR A 165 -13.78 16.20 -7.14
N LYS A 166 -14.63 17.24 -7.15
CA LYS A 166 -15.79 17.33 -8.06
C LYS A 166 -15.38 17.67 -9.49
N ILE A 167 -14.32 18.45 -9.68
CA ILE A 167 -13.84 18.90 -11.00
C ILE A 167 -13.21 17.75 -11.80
N LYS A 168 -12.43 16.85 -11.17
CA LYS A 168 -11.73 15.75 -11.88
C LYS A 168 -12.60 14.56 -12.34
N ARG A 169 -13.91 14.55 -12.08
CA ARG A 169 -14.84 13.52 -12.60
C ARG A 169 -15.59 13.96 -13.85
N ASN A 170 -15.48 15.22 -14.23
CA ASN A 170 -16.17 15.84 -15.37
C ASN A 170 -15.21 16.31 -16.48
N GLU A 171 -13.93 15.95 -16.41
CA GLU A 171 -12.95 16.03 -17.51
C GLU A 171 -12.60 14.60 -17.95
#